data_AF-A0A976GBC8-F1
#
_entry.id   AF-A0A976GBC8-F1
#
_cell.length_a   1.000
_cell.length_b   1.000
_cell.length_c   1.000
_cell.angle_alpha   90.00
_cell.angle_beta   90.00
_cell.angle_gamma   90.00
#
_symmetry.space_group_name_H-M   'P 1'
#
loop_
_entity.id
_entity.type
_entity.pdbx_description
1 polymer ?
#
loop_
_entity_poly.entity_id
_entity_poly.type
_entity_poly.pdbx_seq_one_letter_code
_entity_poly.pdbx_strand_id
1 'polypeptide(L)'
;MKRTGLLQRHTPLRSSAWLKQTAGLVPSPFKKKGPKRRPMAERRYALACRGEPCYLLIPGAPSHDRETVVDCHSNQLKHGKGGAIKAADEKTVPGCAWCHHAIDQGNWLTKEQRRNYWDDAYQRWVPVRAVKLAGQGVST
;
A
#
# COMPACT_ATOMS: atom_id res chain seq x y z
N MET A 1 11.70 -34.95 24.43
CA MET A 1 13.02 -35.53 24.06
C MET A 1 13.92 -34.41 23.55
N LYS A 2 14.94 -34.02 24.32
CA LYS A 2 15.88 -32.95 23.95
C LYS A 2 17.04 -33.58 23.17
N ARG A 3 17.26 -33.15 21.92
CA ARG A 3 18.40 -33.62 21.11
C ARG A 3 19.67 -32.90 21.57
N THR A 4 20.40 -33.50 22.51
CA THR A 4 21.72 -33.05 22.96
C THR A 4 22.79 -33.80 22.18
N GLY A 5 23.27 -33.19 21.10
CA GLY A 5 24.44 -33.67 20.38
C GLY A 5 24.84 -32.64 19.34
N LEU A 6 26.05 -32.07 19.50
CA LEU A 6 26.65 -31.24 18.47
C LEU A 6 26.96 -32.16 17.29
N LEU A 7 26.33 -31.95 16.14
CA LEU A 7 26.59 -32.74 14.93
C LEU A 7 28.03 -32.48 14.46
N GLN A 8 28.90 -33.48 14.63
CA GLN A 8 30.28 -33.46 14.15
C GLN A 8 30.35 -34.14 12.78
N ARG A 9 31.13 -33.56 11.85
CA ARG A 9 31.26 -34.05 10.48
C ARG A 9 32.51 -34.93 10.38
N HIS A 10 32.36 -36.16 9.89
CA HIS A 10 33.46 -37.14 9.81
C HIS A 10 34.29 -37.07 8.51
N THR A 11 33.81 -36.41 7.46
CA THR A 11 34.52 -36.29 6.17
C THR A 11 34.99 -34.85 5.91
N PRO A 12 36.29 -34.62 5.66
CA PRO A 12 36.77 -33.32 5.22
C PRO A 12 36.32 -33.06 3.78
N LEU A 13 35.89 -31.83 3.50
CA LEU A 13 35.59 -31.39 2.13
C LEU A 13 36.88 -31.37 1.31
N ARG A 14 37.01 -32.27 0.34
CA ARG A 14 38.04 -32.19 -0.70
C ARG A 14 37.51 -31.35 -1.86
N SER A 15 37.96 -30.10 -2.00
CA SER A 15 37.69 -29.30 -3.20
C SER A 15 38.68 -29.68 -4.31
N SER A 16 38.34 -30.66 -5.14
CA SER A 16 39.13 -30.99 -6.34
C SER A 16 38.71 -30.12 -7.52
N ALA A 17 38.89 -28.80 -7.39
CA ALA A 17 38.89 -27.87 -8.51
C ALA A 17 39.24 -26.49 -7.94
N TRP A 18 40.43 -25.98 -8.28
CA TRP A 18 40.64 -24.56 -8.21
C TRP A 18 39.77 -23.96 -9.31
N LEU A 19 38.64 -23.37 -8.92
CA LEU A 19 37.76 -22.66 -9.84
C LEU A 19 38.63 -21.57 -10.48
N LYS A 20 39.03 -21.73 -11.74
CA LYS A 20 39.69 -20.66 -12.49
C LYS A 20 38.78 -19.46 -12.34
N GLN A 21 39.32 -18.37 -11.80
CA GLN A 21 38.61 -17.13 -11.57
C GLN A 21 38.22 -16.60 -12.95
N THR A 22 37.09 -17.09 -13.47
CA THR A 22 36.47 -16.55 -14.68
C THR A 22 36.20 -15.09 -14.35
N ALA A 23 36.64 -14.20 -15.24
CA ALA A 23 36.55 -12.76 -15.09
C ALA A 23 35.26 -12.39 -14.36
N GLY A 24 35.41 -11.64 -13.25
CA GLY A 24 34.33 -11.38 -12.30
C GLY A 24 33.05 -10.98 -13.01
N LEU A 25 31.89 -11.41 -12.49
CA LEU A 25 30.58 -11.08 -13.02
C LEU A 25 30.49 -9.56 -13.22
N VAL A 26 30.60 -9.10 -14.48
CA VAL A 26 30.45 -7.69 -14.80
C VAL A 26 28.95 -7.39 -14.72
N PRO A 27 28.51 -6.46 -13.86
CA PRO A 27 27.11 -6.08 -13.81
C PRO A 27 26.69 -5.55 -15.20
N SER A 28 25.77 -6.23 -15.87
CA SER A 28 25.12 -5.63 -17.03
C SER A 28 24.22 -4.49 -16.53
N PRO A 29 24.15 -3.35 -17.23
CA PRO A 29 23.18 -2.32 -16.88
C PRO A 29 21.78 -2.87 -17.13
N PHE A 30 21.12 -3.35 -16.07
CA PHE A 30 19.70 -3.64 -16.11
C PHE A 30 18.97 -2.36 -16.49
N LYS A 31 18.54 -2.25 -17.75
CA LYS A 31 17.76 -1.11 -18.24
C LYS A 31 16.42 -1.13 -17.51
N LYS A 32 16.32 -0.35 -16.42
CA LYS A 32 15.08 -0.21 -15.66
C LYS A 32 14.02 0.34 -16.61
N LYS A 33 12.98 -0.44 -16.89
CA LYS A 33 11.82 0.06 -17.65
C LYS A 33 11.22 1.22 -16.85
N GLY A 34 10.88 2.30 -17.54
CA GLY A 34 10.18 3.43 -16.92
C GLY A 34 8.87 2.97 -16.27
N PRO A 35 8.43 3.62 -15.18
CA PRO A 35 7.18 3.26 -14.53
C PRO A 35 5.99 3.47 -15.48
N LYS A 36 5.20 2.41 -15.69
CA LYS A 36 3.97 2.50 -16.48
C LYS A 36 2.93 3.28 -15.68
N ARG A 37 2.47 4.41 -16.22
CA ARG A 37 1.35 5.16 -15.62
C ARG A 37 0.05 4.43 -15.94
N ARG A 38 -0.82 4.30 -14.93
CA ARG A 38 -2.19 3.79 -15.15
C ARG A 38 -2.98 4.79 -16.00
N PRO A 39 -3.85 4.32 -16.91
CA PRO A 39 -4.80 5.15 -17.63
C PRO A 39 -5.59 6.09 -16.71
N MET A 40 -6.02 7.24 -17.24
CA MET A 40 -6.78 8.24 -16.47
C MET A 40 -8.09 7.68 -15.91
N ALA A 41 -8.79 6.84 -16.68
CA ALA A 41 -10.02 6.17 -16.25
C ALA A 41 -9.82 5.34 -14.97
N GLU A 42 -8.65 4.72 -14.81
CA GLU A 42 -8.29 3.98 -13.60
C GLU A 42 -7.89 4.89 -12.43
N ARG A 43 -7.60 6.16 -12.69
CA ARG A 43 -7.21 7.17 -11.69
C ARG A 43 -8.38 8.03 -11.21
N ARG A 44 -9.58 7.91 -11.80
CA ARG A 44 -10.75 8.75 -11.46
C ARG A 44 -11.07 8.81 -9.97
N TYR A 45 -10.98 7.67 -9.28
CA TYR A 45 -11.23 7.58 -7.84
C TYR A 45 -10.16 8.31 -7.01
N ALA A 46 -8.89 8.17 -7.41
CA ALA A 46 -7.79 8.87 -6.76
C ALA A 46 -7.87 10.39 -6.99
N LEU A 47 -8.22 10.81 -8.21
CA LEU A 47 -8.45 12.21 -8.54
C LEU A 47 -9.64 12.79 -7.79
N ALA A 48 -10.71 12.01 -7.57
CA ALA A 48 -11.85 12.45 -6.79
C ALA A 48 -11.52 12.73 -5.32
N CYS A 49 -10.46 12.13 -4.76
CA CYS A 49 -10.03 12.37 -3.38
C CYS A 49 -9.13 13.60 -3.22
N ARG A 50 -8.46 14.05 -4.29
CA ARG A 50 -7.52 15.19 -4.20
C ARG A 50 -8.25 16.49 -3.91
N GLY A 51 -7.73 17.25 -2.94
CA GLY A 51 -8.28 18.56 -2.53
C GLY A 51 -9.54 18.48 -1.66
N GLU A 52 -10.02 17.28 -1.36
CA GLU A 52 -11.14 17.07 -0.43
C GLU A 52 -10.69 17.26 1.02
N PRO A 53 -11.62 17.54 1.95
CA PRO A 53 -11.32 17.44 3.38
C PRO A 53 -10.97 15.99 3.76
N CYS A 54 -10.26 15.80 4.86
CA CYS A 54 -10.03 14.45 5.39
C CYS A 54 -11.35 13.84 5.87
N TYR A 55 -11.75 12.70 5.33
CA TYR A 55 -12.92 11.97 5.80
C TYR A 55 -12.59 11.02 6.94
N LEU A 56 -11.35 10.58 7.11
CA LEU A 56 -10.97 9.67 8.20
C LEU A 56 -11.14 10.28 9.60
N LEU A 57 -10.84 11.58 9.77
CA LEU A 57 -11.06 12.36 11.00
C LEU A 57 -10.64 11.62 12.29
N ILE A 58 -9.51 10.90 12.23
CA ILE A 58 -9.04 10.08 13.34
C ILE A 58 -8.55 11.01 14.46
N PRO A 59 -9.07 10.86 15.69
CA PRO A 59 -8.61 11.64 16.84
C PRO A 59 -7.11 11.46 17.09
N GLY A 60 -6.45 12.53 17.53
CA GLY A 60 -5.01 12.55 17.77
C GLY A 60 -4.17 12.99 16.56
N ALA A 61 -4.80 13.23 15.41
CA ALA A 61 -4.12 13.89 14.30
C ALA A 61 -3.76 15.34 14.67
N PRO A 62 -2.52 15.79 14.42
CA PRO A 62 -2.13 17.17 14.69
C PRO A 62 -2.82 18.16 13.76
N SER A 63 -3.09 17.76 12.51
CA SER A 63 -3.91 18.50 11.57
C SER A 63 -4.56 17.57 10.53
N HIS A 64 -5.63 18.06 9.91
CA HIS A 64 -6.34 17.45 8.79
C HIS A 64 -6.16 18.29 7.51
N ASP A 65 -4.92 18.67 7.21
CA ASP A 65 -4.59 19.55 6.07
C ASP A 65 -5.03 18.98 4.73
N ARG A 66 -5.81 19.76 3.98
CA ARG A 66 -6.40 19.38 2.68
C ARG A 66 -5.33 19.10 1.62
N GLU A 67 -4.19 19.81 1.68
CA GLU A 67 -3.10 19.65 0.73
C GLU A 67 -2.42 18.28 0.82
N THR A 68 -2.48 17.67 2.00
CA THR A 68 -1.90 16.34 2.26
C THR A 68 -2.86 15.19 1.97
N VAL A 69 -4.07 15.49 1.48
CA VAL A 69 -5.12 14.50 1.30
C VAL A 69 -4.84 13.61 0.10
N VAL A 70 -4.87 12.30 0.35
CA VAL A 70 -4.62 11.22 -0.62
C VAL A 70 -5.75 10.19 -0.58
N ASP A 71 -5.79 9.34 -1.60
CA ASP A 71 -6.74 8.22 -1.71
C ASP A 71 -6.35 7.05 -0.79
N CYS A 72 -7.04 6.99 0.35
CA CYS A 72 -6.81 6.00 1.40
C CYS A 72 -7.60 4.72 1.11
N HIS A 73 -6.91 3.66 0.72
CA HIS A 73 -7.54 2.38 0.40
C HIS A 73 -8.00 1.63 1.65
N SER A 74 -9.06 0.84 1.51
CA SER A 74 -9.48 -0.10 2.56
C SER A 74 -8.40 -1.14 2.87
N ASN A 75 -8.22 -1.40 4.17
CA ASN A 75 -7.38 -2.48 4.68
C ASN A 75 -8.11 -3.82 4.94
N GLN A 76 -9.34 -3.95 4.46
CA GLN A 76 -10.21 -5.10 4.69
C GLN A 76 -10.22 -6.09 3.50
N LEU A 77 -10.16 -7.39 3.80
CA LEU A 77 -10.23 -8.46 2.79
C LEU A 77 -11.54 -8.44 1.98
N LYS A 78 -12.67 -8.08 2.62
CA LYS A 78 -14.00 -7.94 1.96
C LYS A 78 -14.00 -6.95 0.79
N HIS A 79 -12.99 -6.09 0.70
CA HIS A 79 -12.83 -5.07 -0.33
C HIS A 79 -11.80 -5.45 -1.40
N GLY A 80 -11.39 -6.73 -1.46
CA GLY A 80 -10.45 -7.24 -2.46
C GLY A 80 -8.97 -7.02 -2.11
N LYS A 81 -8.65 -6.66 -0.86
CA LYS A 81 -7.25 -6.59 -0.41
C LYS A 81 -6.63 -8.00 -0.40
N GLY A 82 -5.40 -8.11 -0.92
CA GLY A 82 -4.57 -9.31 -0.88
C GLY A 82 -3.12 -9.00 -0.49
N GLY A 83 -2.27 -10.02 -0.38
CA GLY A 83 -0.88 -9.87 0.11
C GLY A 83 0.00 -8.93 -0.73
N ALA A 84 -0.26 -8.83 -2.04
CA ALA A 84 0.42 -7.92 -2.95
C ALA A 84 -0.57 -7.03 -3.73
N ILE A 85 -1.83 -6.98 -3.29
CA ILE A 85 -2.92 -6.34 -4.02
C ILE A 85 -3.64 -5.39 -3.06
N LYS A 86 -3.67 -4.10 -3.42
CA LYS A 86 -4.48 -3.11 -2.72
C LYS A 86 -5.97 -3.38 -2.95
N ALA A 87 -6.83 -2.93 -2.04
CA ALA A 87 -8.28 -2.99 -2.27
C ALA A 87 -8.67 -2.29 -3.59
N ALA A 88 -9.85 -2.61 -4.12
CA ALA A 88 -10.33 -2.00 -5.36
C ALA A 88 -10.29 -0.46 -5.28
N ASP A 89 -10.02 0.23 -6.39
CA ASP A 89 -9.85 1.69 -6.41
C ASP A 89 -11.12 2.43 -5.94
N GLU A 90 -12.30 1.83 -6.10
CA GLU A 90 -13.57 2.34 -5.56
C GLU A 90 -13.69 2.20 -4.04
N LYS A 91 -12.85 1.41 -3.38
CA LYS A 91 -12.79 1.26 -1.93
C LYS A 91 -11.68 2.15 -1.39
N THR A 92 -11.83 3.44 -1.69
CA THR A 92 -10.96 4.55 -1.25
C THR A 92 -11.77 5.65 -0.60
N VAL A 93 -11.14 6.37 0.35
CA VAL A 93 -11.66 7.57 1.00
C VAL A 93 -10.59 8.66 1.03
N PRO A 94 -10.94 9.96 1.06
CA PRO A 94 -9.96 11.02 1.23
C PRO A 94 -9.42 11.00 2.68
N GLY A 95 -8.10 10.98 2.83
CA GLY A 95 -7.45 11.07 4.14
C GLY A 95 -6.18 11.89 4.12
N CYS A 96 -5.98 12.74 5.12
CA CYS A 96 -4.72 13.48 5.28
C CYS A 96 -3.55 12.52 5.53
N ALA A 97 -2.31 13.00 5.33
CA ALA A 97 -1.12 12.17 5.45
C ALA A 97 -1.02 11.42 6.79
N TRP A 98 -1.37 12.09 7.90
CA TRP A 98 -1.36 11.48 9.23
C TRP A 98 -2.41 10.36 9.35
N CYS A 99 -3.66 10.62 8.95
CA CYS A 99 -4.73 9.63 9.02
C CYS A 99 -4.48 8.45 8.06
N HIS A 100 -3.90 8.73 6.90
CA HIS A 100 -3.49 7.70 5.95
C HIS A 100 -2.46 6.76 6.60
N HIS A 101 -1.40 7.31 7.20
CA HIS A 101 -0.43 6.51 7.95
C HIS A 101 -1.11 5.76 9.11
N ALA A 102 -2.05 6.41 9.80
CA ALA A 102 -2.74 5.86 10.95
C ALA A 102 -3.46 4.55 10.65
N ILE A 103 -4.15 4.47 9.52
CA ILE A 103 -4.90 3.27 9.13
C ILE A 103 -4.05 2.24 8.41
N ASP A 104 -2.99 2.67 7.72
CA ASP A 104 -2.18 1.81 6.86
C ASP A 104 -1.03 1.12 7.60
N GLN A 105 -0.26 1.89 8.36
CA GLN A 105 1.03 1.45 8.89
C GLN A 105 1.23 1.76 10.38
N GLY A 106 0.47 2.70 10.95
CA GLY A 106 0.60 3.11 12.35
C GLY A 106 0.34 1.94 13.31
N ASN A 107 0.58 2.14 14.61
CA ASN A 107 0.38 1.11 15.65
C ASN A 107 -0.59 1.56 16.77
N TRP A 108 -1.05 2.81 16.75
CA TRP A 108 -1.93 3.41 17.77
C TRP A 108 -3.39 2.98 17.73
N LEU A 109 -3.84 2.30 16.68
CA LEU A 109 -5.22 1.87 16.47
C LEU A 109 -5.26 0.35 16.45
N THR A 110 -6.23 -0.23 17.14
CA THR A 110 -6.53 -1.65 16.99
C THR A 110 -6.99 -1.95 15.56
N LYS A 111 -6.93 -3.23 15.17
CA LYS A 111 -7.41 -3.66 13.86
C LYS A 111 -8.88 -3.30 13.64
N GLU A 112 -9.69 -3.38 14.69
CA GLU A 112 -11.11 -3.04 14.66
C GLU A 112 -11.31 -1.53 14.51
N GLN A 113 -10.62 -0.71 15.30
CA GLN A 113 -10.71 0.75 15.19
C GLN A 113 -10.37 1.23 13.76
N ARG A 114 -9.33 0.68 13.13
CA ARG A 114 -8.99 1.03 11.73
C ARG A 114 -10.12 0.70 10.77
N ARG A 115 -10.80 -0.42 10.99
CA ARG A 115 -11.95 -0.82 10.16
C ARG A 115 -13.11 0.14 10.37
N ASN A 116 -13.43 0.46 11.61
CA ASN A 116 -14.55 1.33 11.96
C ASN A 116 -14.33 2.75 11.42
N TYR A 117 -13.17 3.37 11.68
CA TYR A 117 -12.85 4.69 11.12
C TYR A 117 -12.92 4.71 9.59
N TRP A 118 -12.43 3.64 8.94
CA TRP A 118 -12.49 3.56 7.48
C TRP A 118 -13.92 3.35 6.98
N ASP A 119 -14.70 2.46 7.60
CA ASP A 119 -16.09 2.17 7.21
C ASP A 119 -16.99 3.40 7.42
N ASP A 120 -16.86 4.11 8.54
CA ASP A 120 -17.59 5.36 8.83
C ASP A 120 -17.22 6.48 7.85
N ALA A 121 -15.93 6.62 7.53
CA ALA A 121 -15.47 7.56 6.52
C ALA A 121 -16.02 7.20 5.13
N TYR A 122 -16.05 5.91 4.80
CA TYR A 122 -16.53 5.41 3.52
C TYR A 122 -18.03 5.65 3.36
N GLN A 123 -18.83 5.39 4.40
CA GLN A 123 -20.27 5.68 4.39
C GLN A 123 -20.57 7.16 4.10
N ARG A 124 -19.82 8.08 4.72
CA ARG A 124 -19.95 9.52 4.45
C ARG A 124 -19.44 9.93 3.07
N TRP A 125 -18.38 9.28 2.58
CA TRP A 125 -17.75 9.63 1.30
C TRP A 125 -18.50 9.12 0.08
N VAL A 126 -19.11 7.94 0.14
CA VAL A 126 -19.82 7.31 -0.99
C VAL A 126 -20.79 8.25 -1.71
N PRO A 127 -21.72 8.96 -1.04
CA PRO A 127 -22.65 9.86 -1.73
C PRO A 127 -21.94 11.05 -2.40
N VAL A 128 -20.96 11.66 -1.71
CA VAL A 128 -20.19 12.80 -2.26
C VAL A 128 -19.38 12.38 -3.49
N ARG A 129 -18.74 11.21 -3.40
CA ARG A 129 -17.99 10.63 -4.50
C ARG A 129 -18.88 10.34 -5.71
N ALA A 130 -20.08 9.82 -5.51
CA ALA A 130 -21.00 9.52 -6.60
C ALA A 130 -21.31 10.80 -7.41
N VAL A 131 -21.61 11.91 -6.72
CA VAL A 131 -21.83 13.22 -7.35
C VAL A 131 -20.59 13.70 -8.09
N LYS A 132 -19.41 13.62 -7.49
CA LYS A 132 -18.15 14.03 -8.13
C LYS A 132 -17.83 13.22 -9.39
N LEU A 133 -18.01 11.90 -9.34
CA LEU A 133 -17.74 11.03 -10.48
C LEU A 133 -18.76 11.24 -11.61
N ALA A 134 -20.01 11.56 -11.30
CA ALA A 134 -20.99 11.96 -12.29
C ALA A 134 -20.59 13.29 -12.98
N GLY A 135 -20.07 14.26 -12.21
CA GLY A 135 -19.58 15.52 -12.75
C GLY A 135 -18.28 15.44 -13.56
N GLN A 136 -17.47 14.40 -13.38
CA GLN A 136 -16.24 14.16 -14.15
C GLN A 136 -16.51 13.60 -15.56
N GLY A 137 -17.76 13.28 -15.90
CA GLY A 137 -18.17 12.75 -17.20
C GLY A 137 -18.28 13.76 -18.35
N VAL A 138 -17.86 15.03 -18.15
CA VAL A 138 -18.01 16.12 -19.13
C VAL A 138 -16.67 16.75 -19.50
N SER A 139 -15.65 15.93 -19.73
CA SER A 139 -14.43 16.39 -20.40
C SER A 139 -14.09 15.41 -21.52
N THR A 140 -14.78 15.60 -22.64
CA THR A 140 -14.35 15.23 -23.99
C THR A 140 -13.06 15.94 -24.36
#